data_AF-A0A524IT51-F1
#
_entry.id   AF-A0A524IT51-F1
#
_cell.length_a   1.000
_cell.length_b   1.000
_cell.length_c   1.000
_cell.angle_alpha   90.00
_cell.angle_beta   90.00
_cell.angle_gamma   90.00
#
_symmetry.space_group_name_H-M   'P 1'
#
loop_
_entity.id
_entity.type
_entity.pdbx_description
1 polymer ?
#
loop_
_entity_poly.entity_id
_entity_poly.type
_entity_poly.pdbx_seq_one_letter_code
_entity_poly.pdbx_strand_id
1 'polypeptide(L)'
;MYIFTLGIFIVTGGLSVRGIKEVVRSPLVWSIVLGFLFVLLRVPLPRFLLQGLEFAGSAGPPLAAFTLGAALAQRRLKLSPHLAAGLLFRFAGGFLAGWFAAWLFHLEGLTRTVVIVASSLPSAVFSFVLPDRYGVNAEHAGTMVLLSTAAGVVMIPLAFSLAGLLP
;
A
#
# COMPACT_ATOMS: atom_id res chain seq x y z
N MET A 1 -0.57 -6.66 5.33
CA MET A 1 -0.72 -7.17 6.71
C MET A 1 -0.65 -6.05 7.76
N TYR A 2 0.39 -5.19 7.79
CA TYR A 2 0.52 -4.11 8.80
C TYR A 2 -0.66 -3.13 8.84
N ILE A 3 -1.14 -2.63 7.69
CA ILE A 3 -2.32 -1.75 7.62
C ILE A 3 -3.58 -2.44 8.19
N PHE A 4 -3.72 -3.75 7.97
CA PHE A 4 -4.89 -4.53 8.39
C PHE A 4 -4.74 -5.18 9.77
N THR A 5 -3.67 -4.87 10.49
CA THR A 5 -3.43 -5.31 11.88
C THR A 5 -3.22 -4.07 12.75
N LEU A 6 -2.04 -3.46 12.68
CA LEU A 6 -1.71 -2.22 13.39
C LEU A 6 -2.61 -1.06 12.97
N GLY A 7 -2.91 -0.91 11.67
CA GLY A 7 -3.78 0.17 11.21
C GLY A 7 -5.21 0.05 11.73
N ILE A 8 -5.76 -1.17 11.82
CA ILE A 8 -7.08 -1.39 12.44
C ILE A 8 -7.02 -1.07 13.92
N PHE A 9 -5.97 -1.47 14.65
CA PHE A 9 -5.83 -1.11 16.06
C PHE A 9 -5.76 0.40 16.26
N ILE A 10 -4.99 1.14 15.47
CA ILE A 10 -4.89 2.60 15.59
C ILE A 10 -6.25 3.27 15.31
N VAL A 11 -6.96 2.83 14.27
CA VAL A 11 -8.25 3.40 13.87
C VAL A 11 -9.39 3.02 14.84
N THR A 12 -9.31 1.87 15.50
CA THR A 12 -10.34 1.38 16.45
C THR A 12 -10.07 1.73 17.91
N GLY A 13 -9.03 2.53 18.21
CA GLY A 13 -8.73 3.03 19.55
C GLY A 13 -7.79 2.16 20.40
N GLY A 14 -6.95 1.34 19.78
CA GLY A 14 -5.86 0.57 20.41
C GLY A 14 -6.07 -0.95 20.40
N LEU A 15 -5.33 -1.67 21.26
CA LEU A 15 -5.44 -3.12 21.52
C LEU A 15 -6.74 -3.46 22.31
N SER A 16 -7.87 -2.96 21.85
CA SER A 16 -9.18 -3.27 22.43
C SER A 16 -9.70 -4.61 21.90
N VAL A 17 -10.53 -5.29 22.69
CA VAL A 17 -11.25 -6.52 22.27
C VAL A 17 -12.02 -6.29 20.96
N ARG A 18 -12.51 -5.06 20.75
CA ARG A 18 -13.20 -4.65 19.52
C ARG A 18 -12.24 -4.63 18.32
N GLY A 19 -11.04 -4.06 18.46
CA GLY A 19 -10.03 -4.03 17.40
C GLY A 19 -9.59 -5.44 16.97
N ILE A 20 -9.37 -6.36 17.92
CA ILE A 20 -9.01 -7.76 17.62
C ILE A 20 -10.15 -8.45 16.86
N LYS A 21 -11.40 -8.25 17.30
CA LYS A 21 -12.57 -8.81 16.64
C LYS A 21 -12.73 -8.32 15.20
N GLU A 22 -12.43 -7.05 14.92
CA GLU A 22 -12.48 -6.49 13.57
C GLU A 22 -11.35 -7.05 12.67
N VAL A 23 -10.14 -7.24 13.20
CA VAL A 23 -9.03 -7.87 12.45
C VAL A 23 -9.40 -9.30 12.06
N VAL A 24 -9.92 -10.10 13.00
CA VAL A 24 -10.33 -11.50 12.74
C VAL A 24 -11.53 -11.58 11.80
N ARG A 25 -12.38 -10.54 11.73
CA ARG A 25 -13.48 -10.48 10.76
C ARG A 25 -13.06 -10.03 9.37
N SER A 26 -11.83 -9.54 9.20
CA SER A 26 -11.33 -9.04 7.92
C SER A 26 -11.11 -10.19 6.92
N PRO A 27 -11.83 -10.24 5.79
CA PRO A 27 -11.64 -11.29 4.78
C PRO A 27 -10.21 -11.31 4.23
N LEU A 28 -9.56 -10.14 4.13
CA LEU A 28 -8.19 -10.00 3.64
C LEU A 28 -7.17 -10.75 4.51
N VAL A 29 -7.37 -10.78 5.83
CA VAL A 29 -6.48 -11.51 6.74
C VAL A 29 -6.59 -13.00 6.47
N TRP A 30 -7.82 -13.52 6.34
CA TRP A 30 -8.06 -14.92 6.00
C TRP A 30 -7.56 -15.29 4.61
N SER A 31 -7.73 -14.43 3.60
CA SER A 31 -7.17 -14.66 2.27
C SER A 31 -5.64 -14.85 2.29
N ILE A 32 -4.93 -14.05 3.09
CA ILE A 32 -3.48 -14.17 3.25
C ILE A 32 -3.13 -15.49 3.97
N VAL A 33 -3.80 -15.79 5.08
CA VAL A 33 -3.57 -17.02 5.87
C VAL A 33 -3.81 -18.26 5.01
N LEU A 34 -4.91 -18.30 4.27
CA LEU A 34 -5.22 -19.39 3.36
C LEU A 34 -4.16 -19.48 2.26
N GLY A 35 -3.77 -18.37 1.63
CA GLY A 35 -2.70 -18.38 0.62
C GLY A 35 -1.41 -19.02 1.13
N PHE A 36 -0.95 -18.62 2.32
CA PHE A 36 0.22 -19.22 2.96
C PHE A 36 0.02 -20.71 3.29
N LEU A 37 -1.16 -21.08 3.79
CA LEU A 37 -1.47 -22.47 4.14
C LEU A 37 -1.46 -23.38 2.90
N PHE A 38 -2.03 -22.93 1.78
CA PHE A 38 -2.01 -23.68 0.52
C PHE A 38 -0.58 -23.87 0.00
N VAL A 39 0.27 -22.85 0.10
CA VAL A 39 1.69 -22.93 -0.28
C VAL A 39 2.44 -23.91 0.63
N LEU A 40 2.25 -23.81 1.96
CA LEU A 40 2.98 -24.64 2.94
C LEU A 40 2.57 -26.12 2.86
N LEU A 41 1.27 -26.38 2.75
CA LEU A 41 0.72 -27.73 2.64
C LEU A 41 0.85 -28.31 1.23
N ARG A 42 1.38 -27.54 0.27
CA ARG A 42 1.49 -27.90 -1.16
C ARG A 42 0.17 -28.43 -1.75
N VAL A 43 -0.95 -27.84 -1.32
CA VAL A 43 -2.27 -28.25 -1.79
C VAL A 43 -2.43 -27.78 -3.24
N PRO A 44 -2.58 -28.70 -4.21
CA PRO A 44 -2.73 -28.31 -5.60
C PRO A 44 -4.11 -27.65 -5.81
N LEU A 45 -4.11 -26.42 -6.30
CA LEU A 45 -5.32 -25.72 -6.73
C LEU A 45 -5.64 -26.08 -8.19
N PRO A 46 -6.91 -26.45 -8.51
CA PRO A 46 -7.35 -26.63 -9.88
C PRO A 46 -7.08 -25.37 -10.71
N ARG A 47 -6.59 -25.54 -11.94
CA ARG A 47 -6.20 -24.40 -12.82
C ARG A 47 -7.30 -23.37 -13.02
N PHE A 48 -8.55 -23.80 -13.15
CA PHE A 48 -9.71 -22.91 -13.31
C PHE A 48 -9.89 -21.97 -12.10
N LEU A 49 -9.72 -22.48 -10.87
CA LEU A 49 -9.82 -21.65 -9.66
C LEU A 49 -8.67 -20.66 -9.58
N LEU A 50 -7.44 -21.10 -9.91
CA LEU A 50 -6.28 -20.23 -9.89
C LEU A 50 -6.44 -19.06 -10.88
N GLN A 51 -6.87 -19.36 -12.12
CA GLN A 51 -7.12 -18.33 -13.13
C GLN A 51 -8.22 -17.34 -12.70
N GLY A 52 -9.30 -17.84 -12.10
CA GLY A 52 -10.36 -16.97 -11.57
C GLY A 52 -9.86 -16.05 -10.46
N LEU A 53 -9.05 -16.57 -9.53
CA LEU A 53 -8.46 -15.80 -8.44
C LEU A 53 -7.42 -14.78 -8.95
N GLU A 54 -6.59 -15.14 -9.92
CA GLU A 54 -5.62 -14.24 -10.56
C GLU A 54 -6.32 -13.12 -11.32
N PHE A 55 -7.39 -13.43 -12.06
CA PHE A 55 -8.20 -12.44 -12.74
C PHE A 55 -8.85 -11.47 -11.75
N ALA A 56 -9.49 -11.98 -10.69
CA ALA A 56 -10.08 -11.15 -9.64
C ALA A 56 -9.02 -10.29 -8.93
N GLY A 57 -7.84 -10.87 -8.65
CA GLY A 57 -6.73 -10.18 -8.01
C GLY A 57 -6.15 -9.04 -8.87
N SER A 58 -5.96 -9.28 -10.16
CA SER A 58 -5.45 -8.27 -11.09
C SER A 58 -6.44 -7.13 -11.36
N ALA A 59 -7.75 -7.38 -11.26
CA ALA A 59 -8.78 -6.35 -11.30
C ALA A 59 -8.85 -5.49 -10.02
N GLY A 60 -8.26 -5.94 -8.90
CA GLY A 60 -8.31 -5.25 -7.61
C GLY A 60 -7.73 -3.82 -7.63
N PRO A 61 -6.46 -3.61 -8.03
CA PRO A 61 -5.86 -2.29 -8.09
C PRO A 61 -6.62 -1.25 -8.94
N PRO A 62 -7.06 -1.55 -10.18
CA PRO A 62 -7.82 -0.57 -10.97
C PRO A 62 -9.19 -0.25 -10.34
N LEU A 63 -9.88 -1.24 -9.77
CA LEU A 63 -11.14 -1.00 -9.04
C LEU A 63 -10.93 -0.14 -7.78
N ALA A 64 -9.85 -0.37 -7.04
CA ALA A 64 -9.49 0.45 -5.88
C ALA A 64 -9.20 1.90 -6.28
N ALA A 65 -8.48 2.12 -7.40
CA ALA A 65 -8.24 3.46 -7.92
C ALA A 65 -9.53 4.14 -8.40
N PHE A 66 -10.41 3.41 -9.09
CA PHE A 66 -11.70 3.93 -9.56
C PHE A 66 -12.61 4.34 -8.39
N THR A 67 -12.76 3.47 -7.39
CA THR A 67 -13.58 3.73 -6.20
C THR A 67 -13.03 4.89 -5.37
N LEU A 68 -11.71 5.01 -5.23
CA LEU A 68 -11.08 6.18 -4.63
C LEU A 68 -11.41 7.46 -5.41
N GLY A 69 -11.30 7.43 -6.73
CA GLY A 69 -11.66 8.55 -7.60
C GLY A 69 -13.12 8.97 -7.43
N ALA A 70 -14.05 8.00 -7.42
CA ALA A 70 -15.47 8.24 -7.19
C ALA A 70 -15.74 8.81 -5.78
N ALA A 71 -15.06 8.30 -4.75
CA ALA A 71 -15.20 8.79 -3.37
C ALA A 71 -14.66 10.23 -3.20
N LEU A 72 -13.65 10.60 -3.98
CA LEU A 72 -13.07 11.95 -3.98
C LEU A 72 -13.84 12.93 -4.86
N ALA A 73 -14.58 12.46 -5.88
CA ALA A 73 -15.35 13.34 -6.77
C ALA A 73 -16.38 14.22 -6.03
N GLN A 74 -16.86 13.75 -4.87
CA GLN A 74 -17.81 14.48 -4.01
C GLN A 74 -17.12 15.29 -2.89
N ARG A 75 -15.79 15.22 -2.78
CA ARG A 75 -15.01 15.88 -1.71
C ARG A 75 -14.11 16.97 -2.29
N ARG A 76 -13.81 18.00 -1.49
CA ARG A 76 -12.88 19.06 -1.92
C ARG A 76 -11.45 18.61 -1.67
N LEU A 77 -10.60 18.73 -2.68
CA LEU A 77 -9.16 18.50 -2.49
C LEU A 77 -8.59 19.63 -1.64
N LYS A 78 -8.03 19.28 -0.48
CA LYS A 78 -7.39 20.25 0.43
C LYS A 78 -5.90 20.26 0.20
N LEU A 79 -5.46 21.22 -0.61
CA LEU A 79 -4.03 21.53 -0.76
C LEU A 79 -3.55 22.25 0.50
N SER A 80 -2.51 21.73 1.13
CA SER A 80 -1.89 22.34 2.29
C SER A 80 -0.37 22.15 2.26
N PRO A 81 0.39 23.01 2.97
CA PRO A 81 1.84 22.79 3.13
C PRO A 81 2.17 21.41 3.73
N HIS A 82 1.31 20.91 4.63
CA HIS A 82 1.43 19.57 5.22
C HIS A 82 1.31 18.46 4.18
N LEU A 83 0.47 18.64 3.15
CA LEU A 83 0.33 17.69 2.05
C LEU A 83 1.61 17.65 1.20
N ALA A 84 2.18 18.82 0.87
CA ALA A 84 3.43 18.89 0.12
C ALA A 84 4.59 18.26 0.90
N ALA A 85 4.70 18.57 2.20
CA ALA A 85 5.67 17.93 3.10
C ALA A 85 5.45 16.42 3.19
N GLY A 86 4.20 15.95 3.27
CA GLY A 86 3.85 14.54 3.30
C GLY A 86 4.23 13.81 2.00
N LEU A 87 3.99 14.41 0.84
CA LEU A 87 4.39 13.85 -0.46
C LEU A 87 5.91 13.76 -0.57
N LEU A 88 6.62 14.84 -0.21
CA LEU A 88 8.08 14.85 -0.20
C LEU A 88 8.62 13.76 0.73
N PHE A 89 8.10 13.67 1.95
CA PHE A 89 8.47 12.63 2.91
C PHE A 89 8.17 11.23 2.39
N ARG A 90 7.02 11.02 1.74
CA ARG A 90 6.63 9.71 1.21
C ARG A 90 7.58 9.22 0.11
N PHE A 91 7.99 10.10 -0.80
CA PHE A 91 8.86 9.75 -1.90
C PHE A 91 10.34 9.77 -1.50
N ALA A 92 10.83 10.89 -0.97
CA ALA A 92 12.23 11.04 -0.58
C ALA A 92 12.56 10.17 0.64
N GLY A 93 11.71 10.19 1.67
CA GLY A 93 11.88 9.33 2.84
C GLY A 93 11.77 7.84 2.49
N GLY A 94 10.83 7.46 1.61
CA GLY A 94 10.73 6.09 1.09
C GLY A 94 11.98 5.66 0.31
N PHE A 95 12.48 6.51 -0.59
CA PHE A 95 13.72 6.26 -1.33
C PHE A 95 14.92 6.11 -0.40
N LEU A 96 15.11 7.06 0.53
CA LEU A 96 16.22 7.06 1.48
C LEU A 96 16.16 5.85 2.42
N ALA A 97 14.97 5.45 2.86
CA ALA A 97 14.80 4.24 3.67
C ALA A 97 15.15 2.98 2.89
N GLY A 98 14.71 2.87 1.63
CA GLY A 98 15.05 1.75 0.75
C GLY A 98 16.55 1.69 0.44
N TRP A 99 17.15 2.85 0.16
CA TRP A 99 18.59 3.03 -0.02
C TRP A 99 19.38 2.57 1.21
N PHE A 100 19.01 3.09 2.38
CA PHE A 100 19.65 2.75 3.64
C PHE A 100 19.51 1.27 3.97
N ALA A 101 18.33 0.68 3.76
CA ALA A 101 18.12 -0.76 3.94
C ALA A 101 19.01 -1.56 2.99
N ALA A 102 19.09 -1.18 1.72
CA ALA A 102 19.95 -1.88 0.77
C ALA A 102 21.43 -1.81 1.14
N TRP A 103 21.89 -0.65 1.60
CA TRP A 103 23.25 -0.49 2.12
C TRP A 103 23.49 -1.35 3.37
N LEU A 104 22.55 -1.32 4.34
CA LEU A 104 22.65 -2.05 5.60
C LEU A 104 22.69 -3.57 5.40
N PHE A 105 21.96 -4.09 4.41
CA PHE A 105 21.89 -5.51 4.11
C PHE A 105 22.83 -5.94 2.97
N HIS A 106 23.71 -5.05 2.48
CA HIS A 106 24.62 -5.30 1.37
C HIS A 106 23.93 -5.87 0.13
N LEU A 107 22.77 -5.30 -0.23
CA LEU A 107 22.01 -5.73 -1.40
C LEU A 107 22.68 -5.20 -2.67
N GLU A 108 22.82 -6.08 -3.67
CA GLU A 108 23.45 -5.75 -4.95
C GLU A 108 22.51 -5.98 -6.14
N GLY A 109 22.85 -5.35 -7.27
CA GLY A 109 22.20 -5.55 -8.56
C GLY A 109 20.68 -5.32 -8.53
N LEU A 110 19.93 -6.26 -9.11
CA LEU A 110 18.48 -6.16 -9.24
C LEU A 110 17.75 -6.06 -7.90
N THR A 111 18.21 -6.81 -6.89
CA THR A 111 17.56 -6.85 -5.57
C THR A 111 17.63 -5.48 -4.89
N ARG A 112 18.77 -4.79 -4.99
CA ARG A 112 18.91 -3.41 -4.51
C ARG A 112 17.90 -2.47 -5.18
N THR A 113 17.87 -2.49 -6.51
CA THR A 113 16.98 -1.62 -7.29
C THR A 113 15.51 -1.85 -6.94
N VAL A 114 15.09 -3.11 -6.82
CA VAL A 114 13.71 -3.46 -6.44
C VAL A 114 13.38 -2.93 -5.05
N VAL A 115 14.26 -3.07 -4.06
CA VAL A 115 14.01 -2.58 -2.70
C VAL A 115 13.89 -1.06 -2.65
N ILE A 116 14.81 -0.34 -3.30
CA ILE A 116 14.78 1.13 -3.36
C ILE A 116 13.48 1.59 -4.03
N VAL A 117 13.18 1.10 -5.22
CA VAL A 117 12.01 1.52 -6.00
C VAL A 117 10.71 1.14 -5.31
N ALA A 118 10.61 -0.08 -4.75
CA ALA A 118 9.43 -0.52 -4.01
C ALA A 118 9.14 0.40 -2.80
N SER A 119 10.20 0.89 -2.14
CA SER A 119 10.07 1.82 -1.02
C SER A 119 9.60 3.22 -1.47
N SER A 120 9.98 3.62 -2.69
CA SER A 120 9.58 4.90 -3.33
C SER A 120 8.21 4.88 -4.01
N LEU A 121 7.48 3.77 -3.98
CA LEU A 121 6.13 3.69 -4.55
C LEU A 121 5.18 4.75 -3.95
N PRO A 122 4.09 5.12 -4.62
CA PRO A 122 3.11 6.08 -4.08
C PRO A 122 2.39 5.56 -2.83
N SER A 123 1.57 6.41 -2.21
CA SER A 123 0.78 6.03 -1.04
C SER A 123 -0.28 4.97 -1.39
N ALA A 124 -0.53 4.05 -0.47
CA ALA A 124 -1.48 2.97 -0.67
C ALA A 124 -2.94 3.45 -0.53
N VAL A 125 -3.82 3.00 -1.43
CA VAL A 125 -5.27 3.31 -1.39
C VAL A 125 -5.93 2.95 -0.06
N PHE A 126 -5.46 1.88 0.59
CA PHE A 126 -5.99 1.46 1.89
C PHE A 126 -5.73 2.46 3.03
N SER A 127 -4.77 3.37 2.90
CA SER A 127 -4.58 4.48 3.84
C SER A 127 -5.76 5.46 3.84
N PHE A 128 -6.57 5.49 2.78
CA PHE A 128 -7.83 6.21 2.71
C PHE A 128 -9.03 5.31 3.06
N VAL A 129 -9.14 4.15 2.41
CA VAL A 129 -10.33 3.28 2.51
C VAL A 129 -10.55 2.79 3.93
N LEU A 130 -9.49 2.45 4.66
CA LEU A 130 -9.62 1.89 6.00
C LEU A 130 -10.14 2.94 7.00
N PRO A 131 -9.52 4.12 7.18
CA PRO A 131 -10.08 5.16 8.05
C PRO A 131 -11.49 5.60 7.64
N ASP A 132 -11.75 5.75 6.34
CA ASP A 132 -13.07 6.17 5.82
C ASP A 132 -14.16 5.15 6.19
N ARG A 133 -13.86 3.84 6.05
CA ARG A 133 -14.76 2.75 6.46
C ARG A 133 -15.12 2.77 7.95
N TYR A 134 -14.21 3.25 8.80
CA TYR A 134 -14.44 3.34 10.25
C TYR A 134 -14.93 4.73 10.70
N GLY A 135 -15.31 5.61 9.78
CA GLY A 135 -15.84 6.94 10.10
C GLY A 135 -14.79 7.94 10.59
N VAL A 136 -13.51 7.67 10.38
CA VAL A 136 -12.41 8.61 10.67
C VAL A 136 -12.23 9.55 9.47
N ASN A 137 -11.95 10.83 9.73
CA ASN A 137 -11.71 11.80 8.66
C ASN A 137 -10.49 11.41 7.82
N ALA A 138 -10.76 10.93 6.60
CA ALA A 138 -9.76 10.45 5.64
C ALA A 138 -9.50 11.43 4.49
N GLU A 139 -10.03 12.66 4.53
CA GLU A 139 -9.97 13.62 3.41
C GLU A 139 -8.52 13.96 2.99
N HIS A 140 -7.63 14.15 3.97
CA HIS A 140 -6.20 14.37 3.72
C HIS A 140 -5.51 13.11 3.16
N ALA A 141 -5.83 11.93 3.68
CA ALA A 141 -5.28 10.67 3.20
C ALA A 141 -5.69 10.39 1.75
N GLY A 142 -6.95 10.65 1.40
CA GLY A 142 -7.46 10.50 0.03
C GLY A 142 -6.77 11.45 -0.95
N THR A 143 -6.64 12.73 -0.59
CA THR A 143 -5.91 13.73 -1.40
C THR A 143 -4.44 13.31 -1.58
N MET A 144 -3.80 12.81 -0.52
CA MET A 144 -2.41 12.35 -0.57
C MET A 144 -2.23 11.12 -1.47
N VAL A 145 -3.14 10.14 -1.40
CA VAL A 145 -3.11 8.99 -2.31
C VAL A 145 -3.23 9.47 -3.75
N LEU A 146 -4.26 10.27 -4.08
CA LEU A 146 -4.49 10.76 -5.44
C LEU A 146 -3.27 11.49 -6.01
N LEU A 147 -2.74 12.47 -5.29
CA LEU A 147 -1.59 13.25 -5.75
C LEU A 147 -0.32 12.41 -5.83
N SER A 148 -0.09 11.49 -4.88
CA SER A 148 1.07 10.60 -4.94
C SER A 148 0.97 9.63 -6.12
N THR A 149 -0.22 9.11 -6.43
CA THR A 149 -0.42 8.24 -7.60
C THR A 149 -0.16 9.00 -8.89
N ALA A 150 -0.67 10.23 -9.02
CA ALA A 150 -0.39 11.09 -10.18
C ALA A 150 1.12 11.41 -10.31
N ALA A 151 1.77 11.79 -9.19
CA ALA A 151 3.21 12.03 -9.16
C ALA A 151 4.02 10.76 -9.48
N GLY A 152 3.49 9.58 -9.15
CA GLY A 152 4.10 8.28 -9.41
C GLY A 152 4.48 8.06 -10.88
N VAL A 153 3.76 8.66 -11.82
CA VAL A 153 4.09 8.62 -13.26
C VAL A 153 5.50 9.13 -13.53
N VAL A 154 5.95 10.15 -12.78
CA VAL A 154 7.29 10.73 -12.90
C VAL A 154 8.24 10.17 -11.85
N MET A 155 7.76 10.01 -10.61
CA MET A 155 8.59 9.62 -9.47
C MET A 155 9.08 8.17 -9.56
N ILE A 156 8.30 7.24 -10.15
CA ILE A 156 8.72 5.85 -10.28
C ILE A 156 9.88 5.70 -11.29
N PRO A 157 9.79 6.23 -12.54
CA PRO A 157 10.94 6.24 -13.45
C PRO A 157 12.15 6.93 -12.86
N LEU A 158 11.95 8.06 -12.17
CA LEU A 158 13.04 8.78 -11.52
C LEU A 158 13.73 7.92 -10.44
N ALA A 159 12.95 7.21 -9.61
CA ALA A 159 13.50 6.30 -8.61
C ALA A 159 14.31 5.16 -9.25
N PHE A 160 13.84 4.60 -10.38
CA PHE A 160 14.59 3.61 -11.15
C PHE A 160 15.93 4.16 -11.66
N SER A 161 15.91 5.35 -12.28
CA SER A 161 17.13 5.99 -12.78
C SER A 161 18.13 6.28 -11.65
N LEU A 162 17.67 6.82 -10.53
CA LEU A 162 18.51 7.12 -9.37
C LEU A 162 19.08 5.84 -8.74
N ALA A 163 18.27 4.80 -8.58
CA ALA A 163 18.71 3.52 -8.04
C ALA A 163 19.81 2.85 -8.89
N GLY A 164 19.77 3.05 -10.22
CA GLY A 164 20.78 2.55 -11.15
C GLY A 164 22.09 3.34 -11.17
N LEU A 165 22.06 4.63 -10.84
CA LEU A 165 23.25 5.50 -10.80
C LEU A 165 24.10 5.31 -9.54
N LEU A 166 23.49 4.77 -8.50
CA LEU A 166 24.13 4.66 -7.23
C LEU A 166 25.13 3.48 -7.20
N PRO A 167 26.23 3.57 -6.44
CA PRO A 167 27.25 2.53 -6.36
C PRO A 167 26.73 1.29 -5.62
#